data_AF-A0A1F3LJP6-F1
#
_entry.id   AF-A0A1F3LJP6-F1
#
_cell.length_a   1.000
_cell.length_b   1.000
_cell.length_c   1.000
_cell.angle_alpha   90.00
_cell.angle_beta   90.00
_cell.angle_gamma   90.00
#
_symmetry.space_group_name_H-M   'P 1'
#
loop_
_entity.id
_entity.type
_entity.pdbx_description
1 polymer ?
#
loop_
_entity_poly.entity_id
_entity_poly.type
_entity_poly.pdbx_seq_one_letter_code
_entity_poly.pdbx_strand_id
1 'polypeptide(L)'
;MTYKIKKSIQQYSLVDLLEIMSNERHPEYQLANDEFQKRKASDKELEKARKGLEVRIKARNKPLSLGDKIYCFLRPLLVLAKYTTESWSEFESQQMDEFETYGETRRVEELKKWQVYARITHLSLIGLLILIGLLFLIIKQIS
;
A
#
# COMPACT_ATOMS: atom_id res chain seq x y z
N MET A 1 6.94 11.48 -3.24
CA MET A 1 5.98 10.58 -3.91
C MET A 1 6.46 10.38 -5.34
N THR A 2 7.12 9.27 -5.67
CA THR A 2 7.70 9.07 -7.02
C THR A 2 6.92 7.98 -7.72
N TYR A 3 5.89 8.37 -8.47
CA TYR A 3 5.19 7.46 -9.36
C TYR A 3 6.18 6.86 -10.36
N LYS A 4 6.33 5.53 -10.37
CA LYS A 4 7.25 4.86 -11.29
C LYS A 4 6.53 4.58 -12.61
N ILE A 5 6.78 5.40 -13.62
CA ILE A 5 6.29 5.20 -14.99
C ILE A 5 6.89 3.87 -15.52
N LYS A 6 6.02 2.92 -15.87
CA LYS A 6 6.46 1.56 -16.29
C LYS A 6 6.51 1.39 -17.81
N LYS A 7 5.72 2.13 -18.59
CA LYS A 7 5.69 2.11 -20.07
C LYS A 7 5.27 3.47 -20.62
N SER A 8 5.43 3.71 -21.92
CA SER A 8 4.93 4.95 -22.53
C SER A 8 3.41 4.92 -22.72
N ILE A 9 2.74 6.07 -22.64
CA ILE A 9 1.27 6.18 -22.73
C ILE A 9 0.71 5.56 -24.02
N GLN A 10 1.46 5.62 -25.13
CA GLN A 10 1.04 5.05 -26.42
C GLN A 10 0.99 3.52 -26.39
N GLN A 11 1.72 2.89 -25.48
CA GLN A 11 1.77 1.43 -25.31
C GLN A 11 0.71 0.89 -24.34
N TYR A 12 -0.02 1.78 -23.66
CA TYR A 12 -1.09 1.38 -22.73
C TYR A 12 -2.23 0.72 -23.49
N SER A 13 -2.84 -0.31 -22.94
CA SER A 13 -4.07 -0.90 -23.47
C SER A 13 -5.28 -0.02 -23.13
N LEU A 14 -6.44 -0.25 -23.77
CA LEU A 14 -7.68 0.43 -23.38
C LEU A 14 -8.03 0.22 -21.90
N VAL A 15 -7.68 -0.95 -21.35
CA VAL A 15 -7.87 -1.25 -19.92
C VAL A 15 -6.99 -0.35 -19.06
N ASP A 16 -5.72 -0.18 -19.43
CA ASP A 16 -4.76 0.65 -18.69
C ASP A 16 -5.16 2.13 -18.72
N LEU A 17 -5.64 2.61 -19.88
CA LEU A 17 -6.13 3.99 -20.03
C LEU A 17 -7.39 4.23 -19.18
N LEU A 18 -8.37 3.32 -19.24
CA LEU A 18 -9.58 3.41 -18.43
C LEU A 18 -9.28 3.36 -16.93
N GLU A 19 -8.27 2.57 -16.53
CA GLU A 19 -7.82 2.49 -15.16
C GLU A 19 -7.25 3.82 -14.66
N ILE A 20 -6.35 4.44 -15.42
CA ILE A 20 -5.78 5.74 -15.07
C ILE A 20 -6.87 6.81 -15.04
N MET A 21 -7.76 6.81 -16.02
CA MET A 21 -8.88 7.74 -16.11
C MET A 21 -9.95 7.52 -15.02
N SER A 22 -9.91 6.41 -14.28
CA SER A 22 -10.82 6.20 -13.14
C SER A 22 -10.45 7.08 -11.92
N ASN A 23 -9.25 7.67 -11.91
CA ASN A 23 -8.77 8.52 -10.83
C ASN A 23 -8.18 9.83 -11.38
N GLU A 24 -8.93 10.93 -11.21
CA GLU A 24 -8.51 12.27 -11.65
C GLU A 24 -7.22 12.78 -11.01
N ARG A 25 -6.84 12.24 -9.85
CA ARG A 25 -5.59 12.58 -9.17
C ARG A 25 -4.38 11.82 -9.72
N HIS A 26 -4.58 10.88 -10.65
CA HIS A 26 -3.49 10.12 -11.23
C HIS A 26 -2.57 11.07 -12.03
N PRO A 27 -1.23 11.02 -11.83
CA PRO A 27 -0.29 11.93 -12.51
C PRO A 27 -0.39 11.90 -14.04
N GLU A 28 -0.74 10.74 -14.61
CA GLU A 28 -0.93 10.54 -16.05
C GLU A 28 -2.38 10.78 -16.54
N TYR A 29 -3.30 11.29 -15.72
CA TYR A 29 -4.73 11.38 -16.06
C TYR A 29 -4.99 12.08 -17.40
N GLN A 30 -4.44 13.28 -17.59
CA GLN A 30 -4.65 14.04 -18.82
C GLN A 30 -4.06 13.33 -20.04
N LEU A 31 -2.84 12.78 -19.92
CA LEU A 31 -2.20 12.04 -21.01
C LEU A 31 -3.00 10.78 -21.40
N ALA A 32 -3.55 10.07 -20.41
CA ALA A 32 -4.38 8.90 -20.63
C ALA A 32 -5.71 9.28 -21.32
N ASN A 33 -6.34 10.36 -20.89
CA ASN A 33 -7.57 10.86 -21.51
C ASN A 33 -7.34 11.25 -22.97
N ASP A 34 -6.28 11.99 -23.27
CA ASP A 34 -5.94 12.41 -24.63
C ASP A 34 -5.68 11.21 -25.55
N GLU A 35 -4.92 10.23 -25.07
CA GLU A 35 -4.62 9.00 -25.80
C GLU A 35 -5.89 8.14 -26.00
N PHE A 36 -6.76 8.08 -25.00
CA PHE A 36 -8.04 7.37 -25.09
C PHE A 36 -8.95 7.96 -26.16
N GLN A 37 -9.09 9.29 -26.21
CA GLN A 37 -9.90 9.99 -27.23
C GLN A 37 -9.37 9.77 -28.66
N LYS A 38 -8.04 9.71 -28.84
CA LYS A 38 -7.41 9.46 -30.15
C LYS A 38 -7.73 8.07 -30.71
N ARG A 39 -7.92 7.07 -29.85
CA ARG A 39 -8.12 5.67 -30.26
C ARG A 39 -9.49 5.38 -30.85
N LYS A 40 -10.51 6.22 -30.57
CA LYS A 40 -11.88 6.07 -31.09
C LYS A 40 -12.38 4.62 -31.03
N ALA A 41 -12.22 3.98 -29.86
CA ALA A 41 -12.60 2.59 -29.66
C ALA A 41 -14.11 2.39 -29.88
N SER A 42 -14.48 1.25 -30.46
CA SER A 42 -15.88 0.88 -30.64
C SER A 42 -16.54 0.52 -29.31
N ASP A 43 -17.87 0.60 -29.24
CA ASP A 43 -18.63 0.24 -28.03
C ASP A 43 -18.33 -1.17 -27.52
N LYS A 44 -18.13 -2.13 -28.44
CA LYS A 44 -17.77 -3.51 -28.10
C LYS A 44 -16.38 -3.62 -27.46
N GLU A 45 -15.41 -2.85 -27.96
CA GLU A 45 -14.06 -2.81 -27.39
C GLU A 45 -14.05 -2.14 -26.03
N LEU A 46 -14.83 -1.07 -25.86
CA LEU A 46 -15.02 -0.39 -24.59
C LEU A 46 -15.67 -1.30 -23.56
N GLU A 47 -16.70 -2.06 -23.94
CA GLU A 47 -17.34 -3.02 -23.04
C GLU A 47 -16.36 -4.12 -22.60
N LYS A 48 -15.56 -4.65 -23.54
CA LYS A 48 -14.51 -5.63 -23.23
C LYS A 48 -13.45 -5.05 -22.29
N ALA A 49 -13.03 -3.81 -22.52
CA ALA A 49 -12.04 -3.13 -21.69
C ALA A 49 -12.57 -2.86 -20.28
N ARG A 50 -13.83 -2.44 -20.14
CA ARG A 50 -14.50 -2.25 -18.83
C ARG A 50 -14.58 -3.56 -18.05
N LYS A 51 -15.01 -4.66 -18.70
CA LYS A 51 -15.00 -6.00 -18.06
C LYS A 51 -13.59 -6.42 -17.64
N GLY A 52 -12.58 -6.16 -18.47
CA GLY A 52 -11.18 -6.41 -18.13
C GLY A 52 -10.70 -5.61 -16.91
N LEU A 53 -11.09 -4.34 -16.83
CA LEU A 53 -10.80 -3.46 -15.69
C LEU A 53 -11.46 -3.98 -14.41
N GLU A 54 -12.74 -4.37 -14.46
CA GLU A 54 -13.43 -4.95 -13.31
C GLU A 54 -12.73 -6.21 -12.78
N VAL A 55 -12.34 -7.12 -13.68
CA VAL A 55 -11.61 -8.34 -13.29
C VAL A 55 -10.27 -7.98 -12.64
N ARG A 56 -9.56 -6.98 -13.18
CA ARG A 56 -8.26 -6.53 -12.65
C ARG A 56 -8.41 -5.88 -11.28
N ILE A 57 -9.41 -5.04 -11.08
CA ILE A 57 -9.74 -4.42 -9.78
C ILE A 57 -10.09 -5.53 -8.77
N LYS A 58 -10.95 -6.49 -9.15
CA LYS A 58 -11.29 -7.63 -8.28
C LYS A 58 -10.07 -8.49 -7.93
N ALA A 59 -9.18 -8.73 -8.89
CA ALA A 59 -7.98 -9.52 -8.68
C ALA A 59 -6.96 -8.83 -7.76
N ARG A 60 -6.93 -7.49 -7.74
CA ARG A 60 -6.05 -6.69 -6.87
C ARG A 60 -6.64 -6.41 -5.50
N ASN A 61 -7.96 -6.27 -5.38
CA ASN A 61 -8.68 -6.17 -4.10
C ASN A 61 -8.78 -7.50 -3.34
N LYS A 62 -7.76 -8.36 -3.46
CA LYS A 62 -7.61 -9.55 -2.62
C LYS A 62 -7.15 -9.13 -1.22
N PRO A 63 -7.54 -9.87 -0.18
CA PRO A 63 -7.01 -9.65 1.16
C PRO A 63 -5.50 -9.82 1.18
N LEU A 64 -4.84 -9.19 2.14
CA LEU A 64 -3.40 -9.35 2.33
C LEU A 64 -3.04 -10.82 2.54
N SER A 65 -1.97 -11.25 1.88
CA SER A 65 -1.42 -12.59 2.10
C SER A 65 -0.88 -12.72 3.53
N LEU A 66 -0.71 -13.95 4.01
CA LEU A 66 -0.08 -14.19 5.31
C LEU A 66 1.34 -13.59 5.37
N GLY A 67 2.09 -13.69 4.26
CA GLY A 67 3.42 -13.09 4.13
C GLY A 67 3.41 -11.57 4.28
N ASP A 68 2.46 -10.88 3.64
CA ASP A 68 2.32 -9.42 3.77
C ASP A 68 2.01 -9.00 5.21
N LYS A 69 1.16 -9.76 5.90
CA LYS A 69 0.82 -9.52 7.31
C LYS A 69 2.05 -9.66 8.21
N ILE A 70 2.80 -10.75 8.06
CA ILE A 70 4.06 -10.98 8.80
C ILE A 70 5.06 -9.87 8.51
N TYR A 71 5.20 -9.46 7.25
CA TYR A 71 6.08 -8.36 6.86
C TYR A 71 5.69 -7.04 7.55
N CYS A 72 4.39 -6.74 7.71
CA CYS A 72 3.94 -5.56 8.45
C CYS A 72 4.41 -5.55 9.92
N PHE A 73 4.47 -6.72 10.58
CA PHE A 73 4.99 -6.84 11.94
C PHE A 73 6.51 -6.69 12.04
N LEU A 74 7.23 -7.29 11.08
CA LEU A 74 8.68 -7.32 11.09
C LEU A 74 9.30 -6.02 10.59
N ARG A 75 8.59 -5.26 9.75
CA ARG A 75 9.11 -4.05 9.11
C ARG A 75 9.62 -3.00 10.11
N PRO A 76 8.93 -2.65 11.21
CA PRO A 76 9.50 -1.79 12.25
C PRO A 76 10.87 -2.22 12.75
N LEU A 77 11.10 -3.53 12.94
CA LEU A 77 12.38 -4.09 13.37
C LEU A 77 13.44 -4.02 12.24
N LEU A 78 13.04 -4.30 11.00
CA LEU A 78 13.91 -4.22 9.82
C LEU A 78 14.31 -2.78 9.48
N VAL A 79 13.46 -1.81 9.81
CA VAL A 79 13.68 -0.39 9.58
C VAL A 79 14.50 0.25 10.70
N LEU A 80 14.36 -0.21 11.96
CA LEU A 80 15.24 0.19 13.07
C LEU A 80 16.72 -0.15 12.81
N ALA A 81 17.00 -1.19 12.03
CA ALA A 81 18.35 -1.52 11.58
C ALA A 81 18.92 -0.51 10.55
N LYS A 82 18.10 0.45 10.08
CA LYS A 82 18.38 1.37 8.97
C LYS A 82 17.90 2.81 9.25
N TYR A 83 18.18 3.39 10.42
CA TYR A 83 18.01 4.82 10.79
C TYR A 83 16.84 5.19 11.74
N THR A 84 17.11 6.22 12.55
CA THR A 84 16.33 6.85 13.64
C THR A 84 15.01 7.50 13.19
N THR A 85 13.97 7.37 14.04
CA THR A 85 12.71 8.14 14.22
C THR A 85 11.88 8.66 13.04
N GLU A 86 12.46 9.12 11.92
CA GLU A 86 11.70 9.60 10.73
C GLU A 86 11.09 8.46 9.91
N SER A 87 11.57 7.23 10.09
CA SER A 87 11.20 6.08 9.27
C SER A 87 9.76 5.57 9.48
N TRP A 88 9.11 5.97 10.57
CA TRP A 88 7.76 5.50 10.92
C TRP A 88 6.65 6.18 10.11
N SER A 89 6.88 7.42 9.64
CA SER A 89 5.91 8.17 8.81
C SER A 89 6.03 7.83 7.32
N GLU A 90 7.25 7.54 6.83
CA GLU A 90 7.47 7.06 5.46
C GLU A 90 6.90 5.65 5.20
N PHE A 91 6.77 4.84 6.27
CA PHE A 91 6.16 3.52 6.19
C PHE A 91 4.67 3.57 5.79
N GLU A 92 3.95 4.60 6.23
CA GLU A 92 2.52 4.76 5.96
C GLU A 92 2.25 5.32 4.56
N SER A 93 3.01 6.32 4.11
CA SER A 93 2.65 7.07 2.91
C SER A 93 2.95 6.33 1.60
N GLN A 94 4.16 5.80 1.42
CA GLN A 94 4.62 5.44 0.07
C GLN A 94 3.87 4.27 -0.60
N GLN A 95 3.51 3.22 0.14
CA GLN A 95 2.80 2.07 -0.44
C GLN A 95 1.29 2.28 -0.48
N MET A 96 0.73 2.98 0.50
CA MET A 96 -0.71 3.18 0.58
C MET A 96 -1.20 4.15 -0.49
N ASP A 97 -0.43 5.19 -0.78
CA ASP A 97 -0.73 6.13 -1.84
C ASP A 97 -0.76 5.45 -3.22
N GLU A 98 0.17 4.52 -3.50
CA GLU A 98 0.18 3.76 -4.75
C GLU A 98 -1.06 2.85 -4.84
N PHE A 99 -1.42 2.15 -3.77
CA PHE A 99 -2.59 1.28 -3.74
C PHE A 99 -3.92 2.04 -3.82
N GLU A 100 -4.05 3.18 -3.12
CA GLU A 100 -5.22 4.06 -3.23
C GLU A 100 -5.36 4.61 -4.65
N THR A 101 -4.23 4.95 -5.29
CA THR A 101 -4.22 5.47 -6.67
C THR A 101 -4.83 4.49 -7.68
N TYR A 102 -4.69 3.17 -7.45
CA TYR A 102 -5.22 2.11 -8.32
C TYR A 102 -6.53 1.46 -7.80
N GLY A 103 -7.19 2.08 -6.82
CA GLY A 103 -8.48 1.58 -6.31
C GLY A 103 -8.38 0.27 -5.52
N GLU A 104 -7.21 -0.06 -4.97
CA GLU A 104 -6.99 -1.22 -4.09
C GLU A 104 -7.45 -0.94 -2.64
N THR A 105 -8.67 -0.41 -2.49
CA THR A 105 -9.22 0.09 -1.22
C THR A 105 -9.22 -0.95 -0.11
N ARG A 106 -9.54 -2.21 -0.42
CA ARG A 106 -9.57 -3.29 0.58
C ARG A 106 -8.18 -3.62 1.12
N ARG A 107 -7.17 -3.63 0.25
CA ARG A 107 -5.78 -3.92 0.63
C ARG A 107 -5.20 -2.79 1.47
N VAL A 108 -5.52 -1.54 1.12
CA VAL A 108 -5.15 -0.34 1.90
C VAL A 108 -5.77 -0.38 3.30
N GLU A 109 -7.06 -0.69 3.42
CA GLU A 109 -7.72 -0.79 4.72
C GLU A 109 -7.14 -1.90 5.60
N GLU A 110 -6.83 -3.06 5.01
CA GLU A 110 -6.17 -4.14 5.74
C GLU A 110 -4.74 -3.73 6.15
N LEU A 111 -3.98 -3.07 5.27
CA LEU A 111 -2.65 -2.55 5.62
C LEU A 111 -2.73 -1.57 6.80
N LYS A 112 -3.64 -0.58 6.74
CA LYS A 112 -3.90 0.37 7.84
C LYS A 112 -4.13 -0.37 9.17
N LYS A 113 -5.00 -1.39 9.17
CA LYS A 113 -5.32 -2.20 10.37
C LYS A 113 -4.10 -2.95 10.89
N TRP A 114 -3.35 -3.63 10.02
CA TRP A 114 -2.17 -4.41 10.43
C TRP A 114 -1.00 -3.53 10.89
N GLN A 115 -0.85 -2.33 10.32
CA GLN A 115 0.14 -1.35 10.79
C GLN A 115 -0.18 -0.83 12.20
N VAL A 116 -1.45 -0.50 12.47
CA VAL A 116 -1.90 -0.12 13.81
C VAL A 116 -1.67 -1.26 14.80
N TYR A 117 -2.03 -2.49 14.42
CA TYR A 117 -1.83 -3.65 15.27
C TYR A 117 -0.33 -3.88 15.56
N ALA A 118 0.54 -3.81 14.55
CA ALA A 118 1.99 -3.92 14.73
C ALA A 118 2.54 -2.85 15.68
N ARG A 119 2.07 -1.60 15.60
CA ARG A 119 2.45 -0.53 16.54
C ARG A 119 2.08 -0.87 17.98
N ILE A 120 0.83 -1.30 18.20
CA ILE A 120 0.36 -1.68 19.53
C ILE A 120 1.18 -2.85 20.07
N THR A 121 1.42 -3.89 19.26
CA THR A 121 2.22 -5.04 19.66
C THR A 121 3.64 -4.64 20.08
N HIS A 122 4.31 -3.79 19.32
CA HIS A 122 5.66 -3.31 19.64
C HIS A 122 5.69 -2.45 20.91
N LEU A 123 4.72 -1.54 21.09
CA LEU A 123 4.63 -0.72 22.31
C LEU A 123 4.39 -1.59 23.55
N SER A 124 3.49 -2.57 23.45
CA SER A 124 3.23 -3.53 24.53
C SER A 124 4.47 -4.38 24.85
N LEU A 125 5.23 -4.81 23.83
CA LEU A 125 6.47 -5.57 24.03
C LEU A 125 7.54 -4.73 24.73
N ILE A 126 7.72 -3.47 24.32
CA ILE A 126 8.66 -2.54 24.98
C ILE A 126 8.24 -2.30 26.43
N GLY A 127 6.95 -2.06 26.68
CA GLY A 127 6.41 -1.90 28.03
C GLY A 127 6.66 -3.13 28.90
N LEU A 128 6.48 -4.33 28.35
CA LEU A 128 6.77 -5.58 29.05
C LEU A 128 8.26 -5.72 29.41
N LEU A 129 9.17 -5.39 28.49
CA LEU A 129 10.62 -5.44 28.74
C LEU A 129 11.04 -4.48 29.86
N ILE A 130 10.48 -3.27 29.89
CA ILE A 130 10.70 -2.31 30.97
C ILE A 130 10.21 -2.88 32.31
N LEU A 131 9.04 -3.50 32.31
CA LEU A 131 8.43 -4.08 33.51
C LEU A 131 9.27 -5.25 34.07
N ILE A 132 9.79 -6.12 33.19
CA ILE A 132 10.70 -7.20 33.56
C ILE A 132 12.01 -6.62 34.14
N GLY A 133 12.56 -5.58 33.51
CA GLY A 133 13.77 -4.91 34.01
C GLY A 133 13.58 -4.29 35.40
N LEU A 134 12.44 -3.64 35.64
CA LEU A 134 12.09 -3.08 36.95
C LEU A 134 11.92 -4.19 38.00
N LEU A 135 11.22 -5.27 37.67
CA LEU A 135 11.08 -6.43 38.56
C LEU A 135 12.43 -7.02 38.94
N PHE A 136 13.34 -7.17 37.97
CA PHE A 136 14.69 -7.66 38.23
C PHE A 136 15.47 -6.74 39.16
N LEU A 137 15.39 -5.41 38.97
CA LEU A 137 16.04 -4.43 39.86
C LEU A 137 15.48 -4.50 41.28
N ILE A 138 14.16 -4.60 41.44
CA ILE A 138 13.51 -4.72 42.75
C ILE A 138 13.94 -6.00 43.46
N ILE A 139 13.92 -7.15 42.77
CA ILE A 139 14.35 -8.44 43.33
C ILE A 139 15.82 -8.38 43.78
N LYS A 140 16.69 -7.80 42.94
CA LYS A 140 18.12 -7.63 43.26
C LYS A 140 18.37 -6.68 44.45
N GLN A 141 17.45 -5.74 44.71
CA GLN A 141 17.60 -4.79 45.81
C GLN A 141 17.10 -5.35 47.16
N ILE A 142 16.23 -6.37 47.10
CA ILE A 142 15.68 -7.07 48.27
C ILE A 142 16.55 -8.28 48.66
N SER A 143 17.20 -8.94 47.70
CA SER A 143 18.13 -10.07 47.92
C SER A 143 19.57 -9.62 48.16
#